data_AF-A0A227J936-F1
#
_entry.id   AF-A0A227J936-F1
#
_cell.length_a   1.000
_cell.length_b   1.000
_cell.length_c   1.000
_cell.angle_alpha   90.00
_cell.angle_beta   90.00
_cell.angle_gamma   90.00
#
_symmetry.space_group_name_H-M   'P 1'
#
loop_
_entity.id
_entity.type
_entity.pdbx_description
1 polymer ?
#
loop_
_entity_poly.entity_id
_entity_poly.type
_entity_poly.pdbx_seq_one_letter_code
_entity_poly.pdbx_strand_id
1 'polypeptide(L)'
;FKAVQIGISAWTAEALKNTMPASVFSRSTECHNQDKVSMGTIAARDCLRVLELTEQVAAASLLASVQAVEIRRRHNELDEHHMSQSLRVIRDAVLSEFEFVIEDRPLEQDLRHFIERIQQRHWPLYAEV
;
A
#
# COMPACT_ATOMS: atom_id res chain seq x y z
N PHE A 1 11.95 -10.57 3.77
CA PHE A 1 10.75 -9.77 4.13
C PHE A 1 10.62 -9.38 5.61
N LYS A 2 11.43 -9.89 6.55
CA LYS A 2 11.32 -9.52 7.98
C LYS A 2 11.40 -8.00 8.23
N ALA A 3 12.40 -7.33 7.65
CA ALA A 3 12.55 -5.88 7.76
C ALA A 3 11.39 -5.11 7.10
N VAL A 4 10.92 -5.58 5.95
CA VAL A 4 9.75 -5.00 5.25
C VAL A 4 8.49 -5.08 6.10
N GLN A 5 8.27 -6.19 6.83
CA GLN A 5 7.14 -6.33 7.75
C GLN A 5 7.19 -5.32 8.91
N ILE A 6 8.39 -5.01 9.42
CA ILE A 6 8.58 -3.94 10.42
C ILE A 6 8.20 -2.58 9.80
N GLY A 7 8.60 -2.34 8.55
CA GLY A 7 8.19 -1.17 7.77
C GLY A 7 6.67 -1.05 7.65
N ILE A 8 5.99 -2.12 7.23
CA ILE A 8 4.51 -2.19 7.16
C ILE A 8 3.87 -1.81 8.48
N SER A 9 4.38 -2.36 9.60
CA SER A 9 3.87 -2.04 10.93
C SER A 9 4.04 -0.55 11.27
N ALA A 10 5.19 0.05 10.93
CA ALA A 10 5.45 1.46 11.18
C ALA A 10 4.56 2.38 10.32
N TRP A 11 4.46 2.10 9.01
CA TRP A 11 3.61 2.88 8.10
C TRP A 11 2.13 2.80 8.49
N THR A 12 1.66 1.62 8.88
CA THR A 12 0.30 1.43 9.36
C THR A 12 0.05 2.21 10.65
N ALA A 13 0.99 2.18 11.60
CA ALA A 13 0.88 2.96 12.84
C ALA A 13 0.84 4.47 12.59
N GLU A 14 1.66 4.97 11.65
CA GLU A 14 1.65 6.37 11.24
C GLU A 14 0.31 6.75 10.58
N ALA A 15 -0.23 5.89 9.70
CA ALA A 15 -1.52 6.13 9.06
C ALA A 15 -2.64 6.21 10.11
N LEU A 16 -2.67 5.26 11.05
CA LEU A 16 -3.65 5.25 12.16
C LEU A 16 -3.56 6.50 13.03
N LYS A 17 -2.34 6.96 13.37
CA LYS A 17 -2.14 8.21 14.11
C LYS A 17 -2.79 9.41 13.42
N ASN A 18 -2.82 9.44 12.08
CA ASN A 18 -3.39 10.53 11.29
C ASN A 18 -4.92 10.41 11.06
N THR A 19 -5.61 9.48 11.74
CA THR A 19 -7.08 9.29 11.57
C THR A 19 -7.95 10.13 12.52
N MET A 20 -7.34 10.90 13.42
CA MET A 20 -8.10 11.82 14.28
C MET A 20 -8.76 12.92 13.43
N PRO A 21 -10.10 13.09 13.42
CA PRO A 21 -10.76 14.02 12.51
C PRO A 21 -10.38 15.48 12.80
N ALA A 22 -9.74 16.17 11.85
CA ALA A 22 -9.30 17.56 12.04
C ALA A 22 -10.46 18.52 12.42
N SER A 23 -11.68 18.22 11.98
CA SER A 23 -12.88 19.03 12.22
C SER A 23 -13.26 19.19 13.70
N VAL A 24 -12.83 18.28 14.59
CA VAL A 24 -13.12 18.42 16.03
C VAL A 24 -12.21 19.44 16.73
N PHE A 25 -11.19 19.95 16.04
CA PHE A 25 -10.26 20.95 16.55
C PHE A 25 -10.63 22.39 16.15
N SER A 26 -11.87 22.64 15.74
CA SER A 26 -12.36 23.99 15.47
C SER A 26 -12.11 24.92 16.66
N ARG A 27 -11.51 26.09 16.39
CA ARG A 27 -11.29 27.15 17.38
C ARG A 27 -11.94 28.42 16.91
N SER A 28 -12.56 29.13 17.84
CA SER A 28 -13.18 30.41 17.54
C SER A 28 -12.12 31.48 17.28
N THR A 29 -12.39 32.31 16.28
CA THR A 29 -11.54 33.43 15.84
C THR A 29 -12.43 34.66 15.55
N GLU A 30 -11.81 35.81 15.26
CA GLU A 30 -12.52 37.04 14.89
C GLU A 30 -13.59 37.45 15.93
N CYS A 31 -13.17 37.58 17.20
CA CYS A 31 -14.04 37.95 18.32
C CYS A 31 -15.34 37.11 18.42
N HIS A 32 -15.23 35.81 18.14
CA HIS A 32 -16.35 34.86 18.10
C HIS A 32 -17.35 35.00 16.95
N ASN A 33 -17.08 35.85 15.97
CA ASN A 33 -17.86 35.91 14.74
C ASN A 33 -17.52 34.76 13.78
N GLN A 34 -16.32 34.17 13.89
CA GLN A 34 -15.96 32.91 13.26
C GLN A 34 -15.69 31.85 14.34
N ASP A 35 -16.74 31.36 14.97
CA ASP A 35 -16.72 30.38 16.06
C ASP A 35 -16.61 28.92 15.60
N LYS A 36 -16.94 28.64 14.34
CA LYS A 36 -16.87 27.30 13.75
C LYS A 36 -16.18 27.31 12.39
N VAL A 37 -15.17 26.44 12.25
CA VAL A 37 -14.43 26.22 11.00
C VAL A 37 -14.29 24.72 10.73
N SER A 38 -14.22 24.34 9.46
CA SER A 38 -14.23 22.93 9.05
C SER A 38 -12.88 22.22 9.21
N MET A 39 -11.78 22.98 9.22
CA MET A 39 -10.41 22.45 9.15
C MET A 39 -10.14 21.61 7.87
N GLY A 40 -10.93 21.83 6.81
CA GLY A 40 -10.96 20.95 5.62
C GLY A 40 -9.61 20.78 4.91
N THR A 41 -8.81 21.84 4.80
CA THR A 41 -7.47 21.75 4.18
C THR A 41 -6.51 20.88 4.98
N ILE A 42 -6.61 20.90 6.32
CA ILE A 42 -5.81 20.03 7.19
C ILE A 42 -6.25 18.59 7.01
N ALA A 43 -7.56 18.32 7.05
CA ALA A 43 -8.11 17.00 6.82
C ALA A 43 -7.70 16.41 5.44
N ALA A 44 -7.71 17.23 4.38
CA ALA A 44 -7.29 16.81 3.05
C ALA A 44 -5.80 16.42 3.00
N ARG A 45 -4.93 17.19 3.65
CA ARG A 45 -3.50 16.87 3.73
C ARG A 45 -3.23 15.60 4.54
N ASP A 46 -3.92 15.43 5.66
CA ASP A 46 -3.79 14.23 6.49
C ASP A 46 -4.27 12.99 5.72
N CYS A 47 -5.35 13.12 4.94
CA CYS A 47 -5.85 12.08 4.04
C CYS A 47 -4.83 11.70 2.95
N LEU A 48 -4.21 12.68 2.28
CA LEU A 48 -3.14 12.43 1.30
C LEU A 48 -2.01 11.62 1.92
N ARG A 49 -1.59 11.96 3.15
CA ARG A 49 -0.55 11.21 3.85
C ARG A 49 -0.96 9.77 4.18
N VAL A 50 -2.21 9.55 4.58
CA VAL A 50 -2.75 8.20 4.80
C VAL A 50 -2.74 7.37 3.51
N LEU A 51 -3.06 7.98 2.36
CA LEU A 51 -3.02 7.30 1.07
C LEU A 51 -1.59 6.87 0.70
N GLU A 52 -0.60 7.77 0.83
CA GLU A 52 0.82 7.46 0.57
C GLU A 52 1.32 6.27 1.41
N LEU A 53 0.99 6.27 2.70
CA LEU A 53 1.38 5.19 3.63
C LEU A 53 0.66 3.88 3.28
N THR A 54 -0.60 3.96 2.86
CA THR A 54 -1.38 2.79 2.45
C THR A 54 -0.83 2.18 1.16
N GLU A 55 -0.37 2.99 0.21
CA GLU A 55 0.28 2.52 -1.01
C GLU A 55 1.60 1.78 -0.71
N GLN A 56 2.39 2.28 0.25
CA GLN A 56 3.60 1.61 0.74
C GLN A 56 3.28 0.23 1.34
N VAL A 57 2.25 0.16 2.18
CA VAL A 57 1.76 -1.11 2.75
C VAL A 57 1.29 -2.05 1.64
N ALA A 58 0.50 -1.56 0.69
CA ALA A 58 -0.04 -2.35 -0.41
C ALA A 58 1.06 -2.93 -1.31
N ALA A 59 2.06 -2.11 -1.70
CA ALA A 59 3.21 -2.57 -2.48
C ALA A 59 3.99 -3.67 -1.75
N ALA A 60 4.29 -3.46 -0.47
CA ALA A 60 5.01 -4.42 0.34
C ALA A 60 4.22 -5.74 0.51
N SER A 61 2.91 -5.66 0.75
CA SER A 61 2.03 -6.81 0.85
C SER A 61 1.90 -7.56 -0.47
N LEU A 62 1.85 -6.87 -1.61
CA LEU A 62 1.82 -7.48 -2.94
C LEU A 62 3.08 -8.33 -3.19
N LEU A 63 4.26 -7.72 -3.01
CA LEU A 63 5.53 -8.41 -3.20
C LEU A 63 5.68 -9.62 -2.27
N ALA A 64 5.34 -9.47 -1.00
CA ALA A 64 5.39 -10.56 -0.03
C ALA A 64 4.41 -11.70 -0.38
N SER A 65 3.22 -11.37 -0.87
CA SER A 65 2.22 -12.37 -1.26
C SER A 65 2.64 -13.14 -2.51
N VAL A 66 3.18 -12.46 -3.52
CA VAL A 66 3.72 -13.12 -4.73
C VAL A 66 4.91 -14.00 -4.39
N GLN A 67 5.82 -13.52 -3.54
CA GLN A 67 6.93 -14.33 -3.01
C GLN A 67 6.40 -15.62 -2.34
N ALA A 68 5.38 -15.51 -1.49
CA ALA A 68 4.79 -16.66 -0.80
C ALA A 68 4.14 -17.68 -1.76
N VAL A 69 3.41 -17.19 -2.76
CA VAL A 69 2.81 -18.06 -3.80
C VAL A 69 3.89 -18.79 -4.58
N GLU A 70 4.94 -18.09 -5.00
CA GLU A 70 6.02 -18.69 -5.80
C GLU A 70 6.86 -19.69 -4.99
N ILE A 71 7.06 -19.47 -3.68
CA ILE A 71 7.68 -20.48 -2.79
C ILE A 71 6.90 -21.79 -2.83
N ARG A 72 5.57 -21.73 -2.64
CA ARG A 72 4.71 -22.92 -2.64
C ARG A 72 4.67 -23.61 -4.00
N ARG A 73 4.71 -22.84 -5.09
CA ARG A 73 4.81 -23.39 -6.45
C ARG A 73 6.11 -24.15 -6.66
N ARG A 74 7.25 -23.58 -6.25
CA ARG A 74 8.57 -24.23 -6.37
C ARG A 74 8.70 -25.48 -5.50
N HIS A 75 7.93 -25.58 -4.44
CA HIS A 75 7.84 -26.76 -3.57
C HIS A 75 6.80 -27.79 -4.06
N ASN A 76 6.19 -27.60 -5.24
CA ASN A 76 5.13 -28.44 -5.77
C ASN A 76 3.89 -28.55 -4.85
N GLU A 77 3.66 -27.56 -3.99
CA GLU A 77 2.47 -27.47 -3.13
C GLU A 77 1.29 -26.76 -3.82
N LEU A 78 1.60 -25.97 -4.85
CA LEU A 78 0.63 -25.27 -5.70
C LEU A 78 1.04 -25.40 -7.16
N ASP A 79 0.05 -25.52 -8.05
CA ASP A 79 0.23 -25.45 -9.49
C ASP A 79 -0.72 -24.43 -10.11
N GLU A 80 -0.68 -24.27 -11.43
CA GLU A 80 -1.55 -23.33 -12.15
C GLU A 80 -3.04 -23.59 -11.87
N HIS A 81 -3.48 -24.84 -11.77
CA HIS A 81 -4.89 -25.20 -11.56
C HIS A 81 -5.44 -24.71 -10.20
N HIS A 82 -4.57 -24.46 -9.22
CA HIS A 82 -4.95 -23.92 -7.92
C HIS A 82 -5.17 -22.40 -7.91
N MET A 83 -4.82 -21.70 -9.00
CA MET A 83 -4.93 -20.23 -9.08
C MET A 83 -5.95 -19.81 -10.13
N SER A 84 -6.73 -18.76 -9.79
CA SER A 84 -7.59 -18.09 -10.78
C SER A 84 -6.74 -17.38 -11.84
N GLN A 85 -7.34 -17.11 -13.00
CA GLN A 85 -6.66 -16.40 -14.08
C GLN A 85 -6.09 -15.04 -13.61
N SER A 86 -6.84 -14.28 -12.82
CA SER A 86 -6.40 -12.99 -12.30
C SER A 86 -5.19 -13.11 -11.38
N LEU A 87 -5.13 -14.16 -10.55
CA LEU A 87 -3.97 -14.41 -9.69
C LEU A 87 -2.72 -14.79 -10.48
N ARG A 88 -2.86 -15.58 -11.54
CA ARG A 88 -1.75 -15.91 -12.45
C ARG A 88 -1.23 -14.65 -13.14
N VAL A 89 -2.13 -13.83 -13.67
CA VAL A 89 -1.78 -12.56 -14.35
C VAL A 89 -1.04 -11.61 -13.42
N ILE A 90 -1.52 -11.37 -12.19
CA ILE A 90 -0.84 -10.46 -11.27
C ILE A 90 0.50 -11.02 -10.80
N ARG A 91 0.58 -12.33 -10.53
CA ARG A 91 1.84 -13.01 -10.18
C ARG A 91 2.87 -12.81 -11.31
N ASP A 92 2.49 -13.10 -12.55
CA ASP A 92 3.39 -13.04 -13.69
C ASP A 92 3.83 -11.59 -13.99
N ALA A 93 2.91 -10.63 -13.87
CA ALA A 93 3.24 -9.21 -14.00
C ALA A 93 4.25 -8.77 -12.93
N VAL A 94 4.02 -9.13 -11.66
CA VAL A 94 4.95 -8.81 -10.57
C VAL A 94 6.31 -9.47 -10.79
N LEU A 95 6.36 -10.77 -11.11
CA LEU A 95 7.62 -11.50 -11.33
C LEU A 95 8.38 -11.05 -12.58
N SER A 96 7.74 -10.33 -13.51
CA SER A 96 8.43 -9.72 -14.66
C SER A 96 9.25 -8.49 -14.30
N GLU A 97 8.96 -7.86 -13.14
CA GLU A 97 9.60 -6.61 -12.69
C GLU A 97 10.26 -6.75 -11.31
N PHE A 98 10.00 -7.85 -10.59
CA PHE A 98 10.54 -8.14 -9.26
C PHE A 98 11.34 -9.42 -9.27
N GLU A 99 12.62 -9.32 -8.90
CA GLU A 99 13.48 -10.49 -8.74
C GLU A 99 13.09 -11.27 -7.48
N PHE A 100 12.72 -12.55 -7.65
CA PHE A 100 12.40 -13.44 -6.55
C PHE A 100 13.54 -13.50 -5.52
N VAL A 101 13.22 -13.29 -4.25
CA VAL A 101 14.23 -13.20 -3.19
C VAL A 101 14.66 -14.59 -2.77
N ILE A 102 15.88 -15.00 -3.16
CA ILE A 102 16.50 -16.26 -2.73
C ILE A 102 17.42 -16.02 -1.53
N GLU A 103 18.22 -14.95 -1.62
CA GLU A 103 19.14 -14.49 -0.58
C GLU A 103 18.80 -13.06 -0.17
N ASP A 104 19.29 -12.63 1.01
CA ASP A 104 19.03 -11.29 1.52
C ASP A 104 19.62 -10.23 0.59
N ARG A 105 18.75 -9.30 0.16
CA ARG A 105 19.09 -8.16 -0.70
C ARG A 105 18.27 -6.93 -0.31
N PRO A 106 18.74 -5.70 -0.61
CA PRO A 106 17.94 -4.51 -0.40
C PRO A 106 16.67 -4.53 -1.27
N LEU A 107 15.54 -4.12 -0.69
CA LEU A 107 14.22 -4.09 -1.35
C LEU A 107 13.67 -2.67 -1.53
N GLU A 108 14.42 -1.64 -1.12
CA GLU A 108 13.95 -0.25 -1.16
C GLU A 108 13.57 0.21 -2.58
N GLN A 109 14.40 -0.12 -3.57
CA GLN A 109 14.15 0.27 -4.96
C GLN A 109 12.93 -0.47 -5.53
N ASP A 110 12.80 -1.77 -5.25
CA ASP A 110 11.62 -2.53 -5.63
C ASP A 110 10.35 -1.93 -5.02
N LEU A 111 10.37 -1.62 -3.73
CA LEU A 111 9.22 -1.02 -3.05
C LEU A 111 8.81 0.31 -3.69
N ARG A 112 9.77 1.20 -3.97
CA ARG A 112 9.50 2.47 -4.65
C ARG A 112 8.90 2.27 -6.04
N HIS A 113 9.49 1.36 -6.82
CA HIS A 113 8.99 1.02 -8.15
C HIS A 113 7.54 0.52 -8.11
N PHE A 114 7.22 -0.38 -7.18
CA PHE A 114 5.86 -0.92 -7.06
C PHE A 114 4.86 0.09 -6.49
N ILE A 115 5.29 1.04 -5.66
CA ILE A 115 4.46 2.19 -5.27
C ILE A 115 4.12 3.05 -6.50
N GLU A 116 5.11 3.35 -7.34
CA GLU A 116 4.89 4.11 -8.58
C GLU A 116 3.91 3.38 -9.52
N ARG A 117 4.03 2.04 -9.65
CA ARG A 117 3.07 1.22 -10.42
C ARG A 117 1.64 1.34 -9.89
N ILE A 118 1.45 1.34 -8.57
CA ILE A 118 0.14 1.54 -7.93
C ILE A 118 -0.41 2.93 -8.27
N GLN A 119 0.40 3.97 -8.10
CA GLN A 119 0.00 5.36 -8.36
C GLN A 119 -0.36 5.60 -9.83
N GLN A 120 0.36 4.95 -10.75
CA GLN A 120 0.09 4.99 -12.20
C GLN A 120 -1.11 4.12 -12.61
N ARG A 121 -1.74 3.39 -11.67
CA ARG A 121 -2.81 2.44 -11.95
C ARG A 121 -2.41 1.41 -13.01
N HIS A 122 -1.17 0.92 -12.92
CA HIS A 122 -0.58 0.06 -13.93
C HIS A 122 -1.39 -1.22 -14.20
N TRP A 123 -1.97 -1.80 -13.14
CA TRP A 123 -2.82 -2.99 -13.26
C TRP A 123 -4.31 -2.61 -13.31
N PRO A 124 -5.09 -3.17 -14.26
CA PRO A 124 -6.53 -3.02 -14.26
C PRO A 124 -7.12 -3.83 -13.08
N LEU A 125 -7.71 -3.14 -12.10
CA LEU A 125 -8.24 -3.77 -10.88
C LEU A 125 -9.66 -4.32 -11.06
N TYR A 126 -10.48 -3.63 -11.84
CA TYR A 126 -11.87 -3.98 -12.11
C TYR A 126 -12.14 -3.82 -13.60
N ALA A 127 -12.86 -4.76 -14.20
CA ALA A 127 -13.43 -4.53 -15.54
C ALA A 127 -14.40 -3.35 -15.42
N GLU A 128 -14.27 -2.35 -16.29
CA GLU A 128 -15.30 -1.30 -16.38
C GLU A 128 -16.64 -2.00 -16.69
N VAL A 129 -17.59 -1.83 -15.77
CA VAL A 129 -18.97 -2.33 -15.90
C VAL A 129 -19.78 -1.35 -16.72
#